data_AF-A0A0M6WZI3-F1
#
_entry.id   AF-A0A0M6WZI3-F1
#
_cell.length_a   1.000
_cell.length_b   1.000
_cell.length_c   1.000
_cell.angle_alpha   90.00
_cell.angle_beta   90.00
_cell.angle_gamma   90.00
#
_symmetry.space_group_name_H-M   'P 1'
#
loop_
_entity.id
_entity.type
_entity.pdbx_description
1 polymer ?
#
loop_
_entity_poly.entity_id
_entity_poly.type
_entity_poly.pdbx_seq_one_letter_code
_entity_poly.pdbx_strand_id
1 'polypeptide(L)'
;MEIDIIGLISACSYALDCIEAELVNIKNKHGKRVAYISVRMGQYFDLPEDALQDLAICALLHDNALTQYISEELQKHSAKDLTADLVANTTNLHCIYGERNLAKIPFKTDVTNAILYHHEHADGTGPFHKKWDEVPLSARIIHLADVVDIIGHSGAFETQRWDMVKQYLIRHTDKLFDAACVDAFFHIFSDNEFAAFRDDSFETKLWEIVPREKQTFDWETCKNIADFFAQIVDYKSSFTSRHSIGVAEKAAAFAAYTGYDSTQVQKMYLAGALHDIGKMAIDNDILEKPDKLTDEEFSKMKNHAGYTYLILSNINDFEDIRDWAAFHHEKLNGKGYPFGKTAAELNEPERIMACIDIYQALTESRPYKQGFSHEKTCDILDDMADKGFIDAGIAQKIRVCFQNTTI
;
A
#
# COMPACT_ATOMS: atom_id res chain seq x y z
N MET A 1 -19.95 6.77 3.48
CA MET A 1 -19.71 5.94 2.28
C MET A 1 -19.50 4.51 2.74
N GLU A 2 -20.00 3.53 2.00
CA GLU A 2 -19.77 2.13 2.31
C GLU A 2 -18.47 1.67 1.65
N ILE A 3 -17.51 1.15 2.42
CA ILE A 3 -16.23 0.65 1.93
C ILE A 3 -15.97 -0.73 2.53
N ASP A 4 -15.53 -1.67 1.69
CA ASP A 4 -14.85 -2.89 2.13
C ASP A 4 -13.42 -2.54 2.56
N ILE A 5 -13.26 -2.10 3.82
CA ILE A 5 -11.97 -1.63 4.34
C ILE A 5 -10.92 -2.74 4.40
N ILE A 6 -11.32 -3.96 4.77
CA ILE A 6 -10.44 -5.13 4.79
C ILE A 6 -10.01 -5.46 3.37
N GLY A 7 -10.91 -5.37 2.40
CA GLY A 7 -10.60 -5.53 0.99
C GLY A 7 -9.63 -4.49 0.46
N LEU A 8 -9.83 -3.22 0.80
CA LEU A 8 -8.92 -2.14 0.44
C LEU A 8 -7.52 -2.37 1.02
N ILE A 9 -7.44 -2.65 2.33
CA ILE A 9 -6.17 -2.91 3.01
C ILE A 9 -5.49 -4.16 2.46
N SER A 10 -6.24 -5.24 2.22
CA SER A 10 -5.72 -6.50 1.66
C SER A 10 -5.28 -6.37 0.20
N ALA A 11 -5.98 -5.55 -0.59
CA ALA A 11 -5.57 -5.26 -1.96
C ALA A 11 -4.27 -4.45 -1.97
N CYS A 12 -4.20 -3.42 -1.13
CA CYS A 12 -3.01 -2.57 -1.01
C CYS A 12 -1.84 -3.24 -0.26
N SER A 13 -2.07 -4.29 0.55
CA SER A 13 -0.98 -5.06 1.16
C SER A 13 -0.13 -5.78 0.11
N TYR A 14 -0.69 -6.08 -1.08
CA TYR A 14 0.11 -6.57 -2.21
C TYR A 14 1.16 -5.56 -2.66
N ALA A 15 0.84 -4.27 -2.61
CA ALA A 15 1.79 -3.21 -2.91
C ALA A 15 2.92 -3.16 -1.86
N LEU A 16 2.63 -3.44 -0.59
CA LEU A 16 3.64 -3.60 0.46
C LEU A 16 4.48 -4.85 0.24
N ASP A 17 3.86 -5.99 -0.08
CA ASP A 17 4.59 -7.23 -0.42
C ASP A 17 5.58 -7.02 -1.58
N CYS A 18 5.23 -6.20 -2.59
CA CYS A 18 6.13 -5.88 -3.69
C CYS A 18 7.37 -5.11 -3.22
N ILE A 19 7.23 -4.21 -2.25
CA ILE A 19 8.36 -3.51 -1.62
C ILE A 19 9.24 -4.50 -0.87
N GLU A 20 8.63 -5.34 -0.03
CA GLU A 20 9.35 -6.32 0.80
C GLU A 20 10.10 -7.33 -0.08
N ALA A 21 9.48 -7.80 -1.15
CA ALA A 21 10.10 -8.70 -2.12
C ALA A 21 11.35 -8.08 -2.75
N GLU A 22 11.31 -6.78 -3.03
CA GLU A 22 12.42 -6.05 -3.64
C GLU A 22 13.55 -5.78 -2.62
N LEU A 23 13.22 -5.37 -1.39
CA LEU A 23 14.19 -4.90 -0.41
C LEU A 23 14.79 -6.00 0.46
N VAL A 24 13.98 -6.98 0.85
CA VAL A 24 14.33 -8.03 1.81
C VAL A 24 14.10 -9.44 1.26
N ASN A 25 13.79 -9.56 -0.04
CA ASN A 25 13.68 -10.83 -0.77
C ASN A 25 12.59 -11.76 -0.20
N ILE A 26 11.49 -11.16 0.26
CA ILE A 26 10.28 -11.84 0.73
C ILE A 26 9.42 -12.30 -0.47
N LYS A 27 8.60 -13.34 -0.28
CA LYS A 27 7.70 -13.85 -1.35
C LYS A 27 6.35 -13.14 -1.34
N ASN A 28 5.79 -12.88 -2.52
CA ASN A 28 4.42 -12.39 -2.72
C ASN A 28 3.39 -13.02 -1.77
N LYS A 29 2.41 -12.23 -1.29
CA LYS A 29 1.38 -12.60 -0.31
C LYS A 29 1.90 -12.78 1.12
N HIS A 30 3.03 -12.18 1.47
CA HIS A 30 3.62 -12.25 2.80
C HIS A 30 2.67 -11.68 3.86
N GLY A 31 2.26 -10.41 3.72
CA GLY A 31 1.35 -9.78 4.67
C GLY A 31 0.05 -10.57 4.87
N LYS A 32 -0.46 -11.22 3.81
CA LYS A 32 -1.66 -12.08 3.92
C LYS A 32 -1.40 -13.38 4.69
N ARG A 33 -0.23 -14.00 4.55
CA ARG A 33 0.16 -15.18 5.34
C ARG A 33 0.40 -14.82 6.80
N VAL A 34 1.09 -13.70 7.05
CA VAL A 34 1.25 -13.15 8.41
C VAL A 34 -0.12 -12.88 9.04
N ALA A 35 -1.05 -12.26 8.31
CA ALA A 35 -2.41 -12.03 8.78
C ALA A 35 -3.16 -13.32 9.09
N TYR A 36 -3.07 -14.34 8.23
CA TYR A 36 -3.72 -15.62 8.50
C TYR A 36 -3.14 -16.34 9.72
N ILE A 37 -1.81 -16.42 9.85
CA ILE A 37 -1.18 -17.00 11.05
C ILE A 37 -1.62 -16.22 12.28
N SER A 38 -1.59 -14.88 12.21
CA SER A 38 -1.94 -14.01 13.32
C SER A 38 -3.38 -14.18 13.77
N VAL A 39 -4.34 -14.19 12.83
CA VAL A 39 -5.77 -14.38 13.12
C VAL A 39 -6.03 -15.76 13.73
N ARG A 40 -5.41 -16.82 13.19
CA ARG A 40 -5.55 -18.18 13.74
C ARG A 40 -5.01 -18.25 15.17
N MET A 41 -3.90 -17.58 15.46
CA MET A 41 -3.37 -17.46 16.82
C MET A 41 -4.28 -16.63 17.72
N GLY A 42 -4.84 -15.53 17.21
CA GLY A 42 -5.84 -14.73 17.92
C GLY A 42 -7.06 -15.55 18.34
N GLN A 43 -7.55 -16.45 17.48
CA GLN A 43 -8.64 -17.36 17.82
C GLN A 43 -8.28 -18.31 18.96
N TYR A 44 -7.04 -18.82 18.98
CA TYR A 44 -6.56 -19.67 20.09
C TYR A 44 -6.50 -18.93 21.43
N PHE A 45 -6.21 -17.63 21.40
CA PHE A 45 -6.24 -16.77 22.58
C PHE A 45 -7.63 -16.19 22.89
N ASP A 46 -8.69 -16.72 22.27
CA ASP A 46 -10.08 -16.30 22.45
C ASP A 46 -10.30 -14.78 22.22
N LEU A 47 -9.57 -14.18 21.27
CA LEU A 47 -9.77 -12.78 20.91
C LEU A 47 -11.16 -12.57 20.30
N PRO A 48 -11.88 -11.48 20.66
CA PRO A 48 -13.19 -11.18 20.07
C PRO A 48 -13.08 -10.85 18.58
N GLU A 49 -14.18 -11.00 17.84
CA GLU A 49 -14.23 -10.79 16.39
C GLU A 49 -13.65 -9.44 15.93
N ASP A 50 -13.98 -8.35 16.63
CA ASP A 50 -13.43 -7.02 16.33
C ASP A 50 -11.91 -6.95 16.53
N ALA A 51 -11.36 -7.62 17.55
CA ALA A 51 -9.92 -7.68 17.77
C ALA A 51 -9.22 -8.59 16.73
N LEU A 52 -9.88 -9.65 16.25
CA LEU A 52 -9.37 -10.47 15.15
C LEU A 52 -9.29 -9.68 13.85
N GLN A 53 -10.31 -8.86 13.57
CA GLN A 53 -10.31 -7.96 12.42
C GLN A 53 -9.16 -6.96 12.51
N ASP A 54 -9.00 -6.31 13.65
CA ASP A 54 -7.91 -5.33 13.86
C ASP A 54 -6.53 -5.99 13.81
N LEU A 55 -6.38 -7.20 14.37
CA LEU A 55 -5.14 -7.98 14.28
C LEU A 55 -4.80 -8.33 12.83
N ALA A 56 -5.79 -8.67 12.01
CA ALA A 56 -5.61 -8.89 10.58
C ALA A 56 -5.12 -7.62 9.88
N ILE A 57 -5.72 -6.46 10.18
CA ILE A 57 -5.29 -5.17 9.63
C ILE A 57 -3.84 -4.85 10.04
N CYS A 58 -3.51 -4.98 11.33
CA CYS A 58 -2.14 -4.76 11.82
C CYS A 58 -1.15 -5.68 11.11
N ALA A 59 -1.45 -6.97 10.97
CA ALA A 59 -0.58 -7.90 10.27
C ALA A 59 -0.42 -7.59 8.77
N LEU A 60 -1.49 -7.15 8.08
CA LEU A 60 -1.40 -6.72 6.68
C LEU A 60 -0.58 -5.43 6.48
N LEU A 61 -0.46 -4.62 7.52
CA LEU A 61 0.18 -3.30 7.50
C LEU A 61 1.43 -3.24 8.39
N HIS A 62 1.98 -4.36 8.86
CA HIS A 62 3.03 -4.32 9.88
C HIS A 62 4.29 -3.59 9.40
N ASP A 63 4.60 -3.72 8.10
CA ASP A 63 5.73 -3.07 7.43
C ASP A 63 5.33 -1.86 6.56
N ASN A 64 4.23 -1.18 6.92
CA ASN A 64 3.70 -0.04 6.15
C ASN A 64 4.65 1.16 6.01
N ALA A 65 5.74 1.22 6.79
CA ALA A 65 6.67 2.33 6.79
C ALA A 65 8.07 1.99 6.23
N LEU A 66 8.25 0.84 5.57
CA LEU A 66 9.54 0.47 4.99
C LEU A 66 10.05 1.50 3.96
N THR A 67 9.21 1.94 3.03
CA THR A 67 9.59 2.96 2.03
C THR A 67 9.83 4.32 2.66
N GLN A 68 9.03 4.70 3.65
CA GLN A 68 9.23 5.93 4.41
C GLN A 68 10.58 5.93 5.12
N TYR A 69 10.90 4.84 5.84
CA TYR A 69 12.17 4.68 6.53
C TYR A 69 13.34 4.82 5.56
N ILE A 70 13.29 4.13 4.42
CA ILE A 70 14.34 4.21 3.40
C ILE A 70 14.47 5.63 2.86
N SER A 71 13.36 6.25 2.44
CA SER A 71 13.35 7.59 1.85
C SER A 71 13.91 8.66 2.79
N GLU A 72 13.51 8.62 4.08
CA GLU A 72 13.93 9.61 5.07
C GLU A 72 15.36 9.37 5.59
N GLU A 73 15.81 8.11 5.68
CA GLU A 73 17.12 7.76 6.24
C GLU A 73 18.24 7.64 5.19
N LEU A 74 17.91 7.46 3.89
CA LEU A 74 18.89 7.53 2.78
C LEU A 74 19.61 8.88 2.71
N GLN A 75 19.03 9.95 3.25
CA GLN A 75 19.67 11.26 3.30
C GLN A 75 20.82 11.31 4.32
N LYS A 76 20.82 10.40 5.30
CA LYS A 76 21.76 10.38 6.44
C LYS A 76 22.70 9.18 6.42
N HIS A 77 22.30 8.09 5.77
CA HIS A 77 23.00 6.81 5.78
C HIS A 77 23.15 6.26 4.35
N SER A 78 24.14 5.38 4.13
CA SER A 78 24.30 4.73 2.84
C SER A 78 23.22 3.65 2.64
N ALA A 79 22.81 3.39 1.39
CA ALA A 79 21.83 2.33 1.09
C ALA A 79 22.24 0.96 1.67
N LYS A 80 23.55 0.66 1.69
CA LYS A 80 24.07 -0.58 2.27
C LYS A 80 23.88 -0.65 3.80
N ASP A 81 24.03 0.47 4.49
CA ASP A 81 23.85 0.53 5.95
C ASP A 81 22.36 0.38 6.31
N LEU A 82 21.46 0.94 5.51
CA LEU A 82 20.01 0.79 5.69
C LEU A 82 19.54 -0.63 5.44
N THR A 83 20.00 -1.29 4.37
CA THR A 83 19.68 -2.71 4.14
C THR A 83 20.25 -3.57 5.26
N ALA A 84 21.45 -3.26 5.76
CA ALA A 84 22.00 -3.97 6.91
C ALA A 84 21.17 -3.76 8.19
N ASP A 85 20.69 -2.54 8.44
CA ASP A 85 19.80 -2.23 9.57
C ASP A 85 18.43 -2.92 9.45
N LEU A 86 17.82 -2.92 8.27
CA LEU A 86 16.56 -3.64 8.00
C LEU A 86 16.69 -5.15 8.17
N VAL A 87 17.83 -5.72 7.76
CA VAL A 87 18.10 -7.16 7.93
C VAL A 87 18.47 -7.50 9.38
N ALA A 88 19.15 -6.59 10.08
CA ALA A 88 19.63 -6.81 11.44
C ALA A 88 18.67 -6.30 12.52
N ASN A 89 17.59 -5.59 12.14
CA ASN A 89 16.64 -4.94 13.03
C ASN A 89 17.34 -4.17 14.16
N THR A 90 18.29 -3.29 13.84
CA THR A 90 19.11 -2.62 14.88
C THR A 90 18.53 -1.30 15.39
N THR A 91 17.86 -0.51 14.55
CA THR A 91 17.20 0.73 14.98
C THR A 91 15.67 0.67 14.95
N ASN A 92 15.09 -0.16 14.06
CA ASN A 92 13.65 -0.35 13.86
C ASN A 92 12.83 0.94 13.82
N LEU A 93 13.39 1.99 13.19
CA LEU A 93 12.68 3.25 12.99
C LEU A 93 11.40 3.05 12.17
N HIS A 94 11.35 2.04 11.29
CA HIS A 94 10.12 1.69 10.56
C HIS A 94 8.99 1.24 11.49
N CYS A 95 9.26 0.60 12.64
CA CYS A 95 8.23 0.30 13.63
C CYS A 95 7.62 1.58 14.23
N ILE A 96 8.46 2.59 14.48
CA ILE A 96 8.01 3.90 15.03
C ILE A 96 7.16 4.64 13.99
N TYR A 97 7.62 4.68 12.75
CA TYR A 97 6.88 5.31 11.65
C TYR A 97 5.59 4.54 11.35
N GLY A 98 5.66 3.21 11.32
CA GLY A 98 4.55 2.32 11.07
C GLY A 98 3.44 2.46 12.09
N GLU A 99 3.78 2.49 13.40
CA GLU A 99 2.81 2.75 14.47
C GLU A 99 2.14 4.12 14.31
N ARG A 100 2.89 5.17 13.94
CA ARG A 100 2.33 6.51 13.73
C ARG A 100 1.40 6.57 12.53
N ASN A 101 1.73 5.88 11.44
CA ASN A 101 0.92 5.88 10.22
C ASN A 101 -0.44 5.20 10.45
N LEU A 102 -0.51 4.25 11.39
CA LEU A 102 -1.76 3.58 11.78
C LEU A 102 -2.73 4.45 12.58
N ALA A 103 -2.30 5.61 13.10
CA ALA A 103 -3.12 6.45 13.99
C ALA A 103 -4.47 6.91 13.41
N LYS A 104 -4.63 6.86 12.07
CA LYS A 104 -5.85 7.27 11.38
C LYS A 104 -6.66 6.11 10.79
N ILE A 105 -6.19 4.88 10.95
CA ILE A 105 -6.93 3.69 10.53
C ILE A 105 -8.03 3.43 11.58
N PRO A 106 -9.28 3.17 11.16
CA PRO A 106 -10.41 3.06 12.07
C PRO A 106 -10.48 1.67 12.73
N PHE A 107 -9.55 1.41 13.65
CA PHE A 107 -9.57 0.21 14.49
C PHE A 107 -10.77 0.20 15.43
N LYS A 108 -11.27 -0.99 15.73
CA LYS A 108 -12.42 -1.22 16.61
C LYS A 108 -12.01 -1.46 18.07
N THR A 109 -10.75 -1.80 18.28
CA THR A 109 -10.13 -2.16 19.55
C THR A 109 -8.80 -1.42 19.73
N ASP A 110 -8.22 -1.51 20.93
CA ASP A 110 -6.92 -0.92 21.20
C ASP A 110 -5.80 -1.75 20.57
N VAL A 111 -5.16 -1.18 19.53
CA VAL A 111 -4.01 -1.76 18.84
C VAL A 111 -2.70 -1.08 19.21
N THR A 112 -2.68 -0.25 20.25
CA THR A 112 -1.51 0.54 20.62
C THR A 112 -0.29 -0.35 20.85
N ASN A 113 0.82 0.04 20.21
CA ASN A 113 2.11 -0.64 20.22
C ASN A 113 2.13 -2.02 19.53
N ALA A 114 1.06 -2.41 18.82
CA ALA A 114 1.05 -3.64 18.06
C ALA A 114 2.14 -3.65 16.99
N ILE A 115 2.36 -2.51 16.31
CA ILE A 115 3.39 -2.38 15.28
C ILE A 115 4.68 -1.82 15.87
N LEU A 116 4.62 -0.97 16.90
CA LEU A 116 5.83 -0.47 17.54
C LEU A 116 6.76 -1.61 18.01
N TYR A 117 6.19 -2.68 18.56
CA TYR A 117 6.96 -3.76 19.19
C TYR A 117 6.95 -5.09 18.41
N HIS A 118 6.53 -5.11 17.14
CA HIS A 118 6.40 -6.37 16.37
C HIS A 118 7.75 -7.03 15.98
N HIS A 119 8.88 -6.39 16.27
CA HIS A 119 10.23 -6.97 16.17
C HIS A 119 10.91 -7.18 17.53
N GLU A 120 10.20 -7.02 18.65
CA GLU A 120 10.76 -7.20 19.98
C GLU A 120 11.04 -8.68 20.30
N HIS A 121 12.09 -8.94 21.06
CA HIS A 121 12.44 -10.29 21.50
C HIS A 121 11.87 -10.56 22.89
N ALA A 122 11.33 -11.77 23.10
CA ALA A 122 10.75 -12.17 24.38
C ALA A 122 11.69 -12.01 25.60
N ASP A 123 13.01 -12.16 25.42
CA ASP A 123 14.02 -11.99 26.48
C ASP A 123 14.44 -10.54 26.75
N GLY A 124 13.94 -9.58 25.97
CA GLY A 124 14.28 -8.15 26.06
C GLY A 124 15.57 -7.76 25.35
N THR A 125 16.13 -8.62 24.50
CA THR A 125 17.30 -8.28 23.67
C THR A 125 16.95 -7.59 22.35
N GLY A 126 15.66 -7.42 22.05
CA GLY A 126 15.22 -6.77 20.83
C GLY A 126 15.28 -5.24 20.93
N PRO A 127 14.70 -4.54 19.94
CA PRO A 127 15.07 -3.16 19.60
C PRO A 127 14.66 -2.13 20.65
N PHE A 128 13.58 -2.40 21.40
CA PHE A 128 13.06 -1.48 22.41
C PHE A 128 13.37 -1.94 23.83
N HIS A 129 14.13 -3.04 23.97
CA HIS A 129 14.53 -3.65 25.22
C HIS A 129 13.35 -3.98 26.15
N LYS A 130 12.22 -4.38 25.55
CA LYS A 130 11.02 -4.82 26.24
C LYS A 130 10.96 -6.33 26.33
N LYS A 131 10.61 -6.86 27.50
CA LYS A 131 10.32 -8.29 27.63
C LYS A 131 8.92 -8.60 27.13
N TRP A 132 8.64 -9.88 26.88
CA TRP A 132 7.34 -10.32 26.37
C TRP A 132 6.15 -9.87 27.23
N ASP A 133 6.33 -9.73 28.55
CA ASP A 133 5.30 -9.30 29.50
C ASP A 133 5.09 -7.78 29.54
N GLU A 134 5.91 -7.01 28.81
CA GLU A 134 5.78 -5.56 28.61
C GLU A 134 5.18 -5.18 27.24
N VAL A 135 4.91 -6.18 26.38
CA VAL A 135 4.51 -6.01 24.98
C VAL A 135 3.10 -6.58 24.75
N PRO A 136 2.22 -5.90 23.97
CA PRO A 136 0.89 -6.41 23.70
C PRO A 136 0.92 -7.76 22.98
N LEU A 137 -0.11 -8.58 23.22
CA LEU A 137 -0.22 -9.90 22.60
C LEU A 137 -0.22 -9.82 21.07
N SER A 138 -0.83 -8.79 20.48
CA SER A 138 -0.85 -8.56 19.03
C SER A 138 0.55 -8.45 18.43
N ALA A 139 1.45 -7.66 19.03
CA ALA A 139 2.84 -7.53 18.59
C ALA A 139 3.59 -8.86 18.66
N ARG A 140 3.39 -9.64 19.72
CA ARG A 140 4.03 -10.96 19.91
C ARG A 140 3.55 -11.98 18.88
N ILE A 141 2.25 -11.97 18.58
CA ILE A 141 1.65 -12.79 17.53
C ILE A 141 2.21 -12.41 16.15
N ILE A 142 2.22 -11.11 15.81
CA ILE A 142 2.73 -10.61 14.52
C ILE A 142 4.20 -10.96 14.37
N HIS A 143 5.02 -10.76 15.43
CA HIS A 143 6.44 -11.12 15.42
C HIS A 143 6.68 -12.59 15.05
N LEU A 144 5.96 -13.50 15.72
CA LEU A 144 6.07 -14.93 15.43
C LEU A 144 5.60 -15.24 14.00
N ALA A 145 4.46 -14.68 13.59
CA ALA A 145 3.86 -14.92 12.28
C ALA A 145 4.77 -14.46 11.13
N ASP A 146 5.37 -13.28 11.26
CA ASP A 146 6.34 -12.72 10.32
C ASP A 146 7.57 -13.64 10.16
N VAL A 147 8.23 -13.96 11.27
CA VAL A 147 9.43 -14.82 11.25
C VAL A 147 9.12 -16.23 10.72
N VAL A 148 7.95 -16.80 11.07
CA VAL A 148 7.51 -18.09 10.53
C VAL A 148 7.35 -18.02 9.02
N ASP A 149 6.77 -16.95 8.48
CA ASP A 149 6.58 -16.83 7.03
C ASP A 149 7.92 -16.71 6.30
N ILE A 150 8.81 -15.85 6.80
CA ILE A 150 10.15 -15.64 6.23
C ILE A 150 10.94 -16.95 6.22
N ILE A 151 11.00 -17.66 7.34
CA ILE A 151 11.76 -18.93 7.45
C ILE A 151 11.12 -20.02 6.60
N GLY A 152 9.79 -20.14 6.65
CA GLY A 152 9.02 -21.11 5.88
C GLY A 152 9.19 -20.97 4.37
N HIS A 153 9.59 -19.78 3.89
CA HIS A 153 9.76 -19.47 2.47
C HIS A 153 11.22 -19.22 2.04
N SER A 154 12.18 -19.22 2.97
CA SER A 154 13.63 -19.18 2.68
C SER A 154 14.07 -20.43 1.88
N GLY A 155 14.70 -20.24 0.71
CA GLY A 155 14.95 -21.31 -0.25
C GLY A 155 16.08 -22.28 0.13
N ALA A 156 15.74 -23.56 0.31
CA ALA A 156 16.58 -24.76 0.03
C ALA A 156 15.85 -26.10 0.29
N PHE A 157 14.72 -26.11 1.02
CA PHE A 157 14.07 -27.36 1.46
C PHE A 157 12.55 -27.32 1.33
N GLU A 158 12.02 -27.37 0.10
CA GLU A 158 10.57 -27.43 -0.13
C GLU A 158 9.89 -28.63 0.57
N THR A 159 10.61 -29.70 0.87
CA THR A 159 10.07 -30.90 1.52
C THR A 159 10.26 -30.94 3.05
N GLN A 160 10.95 -29.96 3.66
CA GLN A 160 11.22 -29.94 5.12
C GLN A 160 10.89 -28.59 5.78
N ARG A 161 10.07 -27.74 5.14
CA ARG A 161 9.72 -26.40 5.65
C ARG A 161 9.16 -26.45 7.08
N TRP A 162 8.24 -27.38 7.34
CA TRP A 162 7.65 -27.54 8.67
C TRP A 162 8.69 -27.92 9.73
N ASP A 163 9.57 -28.88 9.44
CA ASP A 163 10.61 -29.30 10.38
C ASP A 163 11.60 -28.16 10.69
N MET A 164 11.93 -27.33 9.69
CA MET A 164 12.77 -26.15 9.88
C MET A 164 12.10 -25.12 10.79
N VAL A 165 10.85 -24.75 10.50
CA VAL A 165 10.07 -23.82 11.33
C VAL A 165 9.96 -24.35 12.75
N LYS A 166 9.62 -25.64 12.90
CA LYS A 166 9.50 -26.30 14.20
C LYS A 166 10.80 -26.25 15.00
N GLN A 167 11.93 -26.63 14.39
CA GLN A 167 13.23 -26.59 15.04
C GLN A 167 13.64 -25.16 15.40
N TYR A 168 13.33 -24.19 14.54
CA TYR A 168 13.64 -22.79 14.79
C TYR A 168 12.83 -22.24 15.97
N LEU A 169 11.51 -22.45 16.00
CA LEU A 169 10.65 -22.01 17.09
C LEU A 169 11.10 -22.62 18.43
N ILE A 170 11.31 -23.93 18.49
CA ILE A 170 11.76 -24.62 19.71
C ILE A 170 13.11 -24.07 20.20
N ARG A 171 14.03 -23.78 19.29
CA ARG A 171 15.36 -23.26 19.65
C ARG A 171 15.31 -21.84 20.21
N HIS A 172 14.31 -21.05 19.83
CA HIS A 172 14.19 -19.63 20.16
C HIS A 172 13.03 -19.31 21.10
N THR A 173 12.35 -20.32 21.67
CA THR A 173 11.42 -20.17 22.79
C THR A 173 12.11 -19.49 23.98
N ASP A 174 11.39 -18.58 24.63
CA ASP A 174 11.85 -17.72 25.72
C ASP A 174 13.05 -16.83 25.39
N LYS A 175 13.35 -16.66 24.09
CA LYS A 175 14.39 -15.75 23.58
C LYS A 175 13.79 -14.78 22.58
N LEU A 176 13.47 -15.26 21.37
CA LEU A 176 12.80 -14.47 20.35
C LEU A 176 11.28 -14.46 20.61
N PHE A 177 10.72 -15.63 20.89
CA PHE A 177 9.28 -15.81 21.06
C PHE A 177 8.95 -16.22 22.49
N ASP A 178 7.86 -15.71 23.04
CA ASP A 178 7.36 -16.21 24.33
C ASP A 178 6.76 -17.61 24.18
N ALA A 179 6.83 -18.41 25.24
CA ALA A 179 6.35 -19.78 25.23
C ALA A 179 4.86 -19.90 24.86
N ALA A 180 4.01 -18.97 25.27
CA ALA A 180 2.57 -19.05 24.99
C ALA A 180 2.28 -18.90 23.50
N CYS A 181 2.96 -17.99 22.80
CA CYS A 181 2.86 -17.84 21.35
C CYS A 181 3.41 -19.08 20.60
N VAL A 182 4.51 -19.67 21.06
CA VAL A 182 5.05 -20.91 20.45
C VAL A 182 4.09 -22.10 20.64
N ASP A 183 3.53 -22.25 21.85
CA ASP A 183 2.57 -23.31 22.16
C ASP A 183 1.28 -23.15 21.35
N ALA A 184 0.78 -21.91 21.23
CA ALA A 184 -0.37 -21.60 20.38
C ALA A 184 -0.11 -22.02 18.93
N PHE A 185 1.04 -21.63 18.36
CA PHE A 185 1.40 -21.98 17.00
C PHE A 185 1.39 -23.50 16.76
N PHE A 186 2.00 -24.29 17.65
CA PHE A 186 2.01 -25.76 17.53
C PHE A 186 0.67 -26.44 17.83
N HIS A 187 -0.23 -25.77 18.54
CA HIS A 187 -1.61 -26.25 18.69
C HIS A 187 -2.42 -26.08 17.40
N ILE A 188 -2.19 -24.98 16.69
CA ILE A 188 -2.97 -24.56 15.53
C ILE A 188 -2.47 -25.18 14.23
N PHE A 189 -1.15 -25.32 14.09
CA PHE A 189 -0.52 -25.72 12.84
C PHE A 189 0.17 -27.08 12.98
N SER A 190 -0.10 -27.93 11.99
CA SER A 190 0.61 -29.17 11.69
C SER A 190 1.29 -29.07 10.33
N ASP A 191 2.10 -30.06 9.96
CA ASP A 191 2.73 -30.15 8.63
C ASP A 191 1.69 -30.02 7.49
N ASN A 192 0.53 -30.66 7.64
CA ASN A 192 -0.55 -30.59 6.65
C ASN A 192 -1.17 -29.19 6.54
N GLU A 193 -1.37 -28.51 7.66
CA GLU A 193 -1.93 -27.15 7.65
C GLU A 193 -0.92 -26.13 7.15
N PHE A 194 0.36 -26.32 7.46
CA PHE A 194 1.44 -25.50 6.93
C PHE A 194 1.63 -25.71 5.42
N ALA A 195 1.37 -26.92 4.92
CA ALA A 195 1.36 -27.19 3.48
C ALA A 195 0.27 -26.39 2.73
N ALA A 196 -0.82 -26.01 3.39
CA ALA A 196 -1.89 -25.18 2.81
C ALA A 196 -1.47 -23.73 2.53
N PHE A 197 -0.25 -23.31 2.94
CA PHE A 197 0.33 -22.04 2.48
C PHE A 197 0.83 -22.07 1.03
N ARG A 198 0.82 -23.24 0.38
CA ARG A 198 1.25 -23.41 -1.02
C ARG A 198 0.16 -23.16 -2.04
N ASP A 199 -1.09 -23.44 -1.67
CA ASP A 199 -2.24 -23.09 -2.49
C ASP A 199 -2.89 -21.84 -1.90
N ASP A 200 -3.55 -21.04 -2.74
CA ASP A 200 -4.19 -19.80 -2.32
C ASP A 200 -5.40 -20.03 -1.38
N SER A 201 -5.57 -21.24 -0.83
CA SER A 201 -6.68 -21.61 0.05
C SER A 201 -6.60 -20.93 1.41
N PHE A 202 -5.41 -20.57 1.90
CA PHE A 202 -5.28 -19.84 3.17
C PHE A 202 -5.98 -18.48 3.13
N GLU A 203 -5.98 -17.82 1.97
CA GLU A 203 -6.62 -16.52 1.79
C GLU A 203 -8.14 -16.65 1.89
N THR A 204 -8.73 -17.72 1.32
CA THR A 204 -10.16 -18.00 1.47
C THR A 204 -10.52 -18.22 2.94
N LYS A 205 -9.72 -19.02 3.66
CA LYS A 205 -9.93 -19.28 5.10
C LYS A 205 -9.76 -18.03 5.96
N LEU A 206 -8.83 -17.14 5.60
CA LEU A 206 -8.67 -15.85 6.29
C LEU A 206 -9.96 -15.03 6.21
N TRP A 207 -10.56 -14.92 5.01
CA TRP A 207 -11.78 -14.16 4.81
C TRP A 207 -13.04 -14.85 5.32
N GLU A 208 -13.01 -16.15 5.58
CA GLU A 208 -14.06 -16.85 6.36
C GLU A 208 -14.03 -16.45 7.84
N ILE A 209 -12.86 -16.14 8.41
CA ILE A 209 -12.70 -15.75 9.81
C ILE A 209 -12.89 -14.23 9.99
N VAL A 210 -12.33 -13.44 9.08
CA VAL A 210 -12.43 -11.97 9.08
C VAL A 210 -13.16 -11.54 7.80
N PRO A 211 -14.49 -11.50 7.82
CA PRO A 211 -15.27 -11.28 6.62
C PRO A 211 -15.08 -9.86 6.07
N ARG A 212 -14.97 -9.78 4.74
CA ARG A 212 -14.78 -8.54 3.97
C ARG A 212 -16.09 -7.80 3.74
N GLU A 213 -16.77 -7.50 4.84
CA GLU A 213 -18.05 -6.80 4.82
C GLU A 213 -17.84 -5.30 4.63
N LYS A 214 -18.76 -4.69 3.86
CA LYS A 214 -18.80 -3.24 3.74
C LYS A 214 -19.18 -2.61 5.07
N GLN A 215 -18.42 -1.59 5.44
CA GLN A 215 -18.68 -0.80 6.63
C GLN A 215 -18.97 0.65 6.21
N THR A 216 -19.85 1.32 6.96
CA THR A 216 -20.17 2.72 6.72
C THR A 216 -19.18 3.60 7.47
N PHE A 217 -18.45 4.43 6.73
CA PHE A 217 -17.55 5.44 7.29
C PHE A 217 -17.96 6.85 6.88
N ASP A 218 -17.66 7.83 7.73
CA ASP A 218 -17.75 9.23 7.33
C ASP A 218 -16.67 9.57 6.29
N TRP A 219 -16.80 10.74 5.66
CA TRP A 219 -15.86 11.14 4.61
C TRP A 219 -14.43 11.26 5.14
N GLU A 220 -14.24 11.82 6.33
CA GLU A 220 -12.92 12.06 6.90
C GLU A 220 -12.15 10.75 7.12
N THR A 221 -12.82 9.71 7.59
CA THR A 221 -12.25 8.37 7.74
C THR A 221 -11.86 7.77 6.39
N CYS A 222 -12.76 7.87 5.39
CA CYS A 222 -12.45 7.40 4.02
C CYS A 222 -11.23 8.12 3.43
N LYS A 223 -11.18 9.44 3.60
CA LYS A 223 -10.09 10.30 3.16
C LYS A 223 -8.79 9.91 3.85
N ASN A 224 -8.80 9.70 5.15
CA ASN A 224 -7.61 9.31 5.91
C ASN A 224 -7.02 7.97 5.45
N ILE A 225 -7.85 6.99 5.12
CA ILE A 225 -7.40 5.69 4.58
C ILE A 225 -6.76 5.87 3.19
N ALA A 226 -7.38 6.69 2.33
CA ALA A 226 -6.83 6.98 1.01
C ALA A 226 -5.50 7.75 1.10
N ASP A 227 -5.42 8.72 2.02
CA ASP A 227 -4.22 9.51 2.26
C ASP A 227 -3.07 8.63 2.77
N PHE A 228 -3.37 7.64 3.62
CA PHE A 228 -2.39 6.66 4.09
C PHE A 228 -1.76 5.89 2.92
N PHE A 229 -2.56 5.34 2.00
CA PHE A 229 -2.02 4.63 0.84
C PHE A 229 -1.33 5.55 -0.17
N ALA A 230 -1.86 6.75 -0.41
CA ALA A 230 -1.23 7.76 -1.24
C ALA A 230 0.18 8.12 -0.74
N GLN A 231 0.35 8.26 0.58
CA GLN A 231 1.66 8.54 1.19
C GLN A 231 2.63 7.37 0.98
N ILE A 232 2.20 6.13 1.17
CA ILE A 232 3.04 4.94 0.96
C ILE A 232 3.57 4.89 -0.49
N VAL A 233 2.69 5.19 -1.46
CA VAL A 233 3.05 5.27 -2.90
C VAL A 233 4.04 6.39 -3.16
N ASP A 234 3.74 7.59 -2.66
CA ASP A 234 4.57 8.78 -2.80
C ASP A 234 5.95 8.60 -2.12
N TYR A 235 6.06 7.79 -1.06
CA TYR A 235 7.35 7.46 -0.45
C TYR A 235 8.20 6.52 -1.30
N LYS A 236 7.58 5.65 -2.12
CA LYS A 236 8.34 4.76 -3.02
C LYS A 236 8.99 5.54 -4.16
N SER A 237 8.34 6.60 -4.65
CA SER A 237 8.93 7.45 -5.69
C SER A 237 9.51 8.74 -5.12
N SER A 238 10.84 8.89 -5.17
CA SER A 238 11.57 9.98 -4.48
C SER A 238 11.20 11.40 -4.94
N PHE A 239 10.43 11.52 -6.02
CA PHE A 239 10.18 12.79 -6.68
C PHE A 239 9.05 13.63 -6.11
N THR A 240 8.19 13.12 -5.22
CA THR A 240 7.07 13.91 -4.67
C THR A 240 6.44 13.26 -3.43
N SER A 241 6.59 13.85 -2.25
CA SER A 241 5.89 13.39 -1.03
C SER A 241 4.40 13.74 -0.98
N ARG A 242 3.85 14.36 -2.04
CA ARG A 242 2.48 14.90 -2.08
C ARG A 242 1.81 14.87 -3.47
N HIS A 243 2.33 14.10 -4.42
CA HIS A 243 1.77 14.08 -5.78
C HIS A 243 0.37 13.49 -5.78
N SER A 244 0.22 12.28 -5.24
CA SER A 244 -1.06 11.56 -5.23
C SER A 244 -2.14 12.35 -4.48
N ILE A 245 -1.77 13.01 -3.37
CA ILE A 245 -2.66 13.92 -2.64
C ILE A 245 -3.02 15.15 -3.48
N GLY A 246 -2.05 15.74 -4.18
CA GLY A 246 -2.28 16.88 -5.07
C GLY A 246 -3.23 16.55 -6.22
N VAL A 247 -3.14 15.35 -6.80
CA VAL A 247 -4.09 14.82 -7.79
C VAL A 247 -5.47 14.67 -7.15
N ALA A 248 -5.56 14.02 -5.98
CA ALA A 248 -6.82 13.80 -5.26
C ALA A 248 -7.57 15.11 -4.95
N GLU A 249 -6.88 16.09 -4.38
CA GLU A 249 -7.44 17.39 -4.01
C GLU A 249 -7.94 18.14 -5.26
N LYS A 250 -7.14 18.17 -6.34
CA LYS A 250 -7.53 18.84 -7.59
C LYS A 250 -8.67 18.13 -8.31
N ALA A 251 -8.68 16.80 -8.32
CA ALA A 251 -9.74 16.00 -8.93
C ALA A 251 -11.08 16.24 -8.22
N ALA A 252 -11.08 16.23 -6.89
CA ALA A 252 -12.25 16.53 -6.08
C ALA A 252 -12.73 17.98 -6.27
N ALA A 253 -11.81 18.95 -6.24
CA ALA A 253 -12.14 20.36 -6.45
C ALA A 253 -12.72 20.62 -7.84
N PHE A 254 -12.14 20.01 -8.87
CA PHE A 254 -12.62 20.12 -10.25
C PHE A 254 -14.00 19.47 -10.42
N ALA A 255 -14.22 18.28 -9.86
CA ALA A 255 -15.51 17.62 -9.88
C ALA A 255 -16.61 18.47 -9.20
N ALA A 256 -16.29 19.07 -8.06
CA ALA A 256 -17.22 19.97 -7.37
C ALA A 256 -17.53 21.21 -8.24
N TYR A 257 -16.52 21.79 -8.89
CA TYR A 257 -16.68 22.92 -9.82
C TYR A 257 -17.57 22.57 -11.02
N THR A 258 -17.49 21.34 -11.54
CA THR A 258 -18.32 20.87 -12.66
C THR A 258 -19.73 20.42 -12.25
N GLY A 259 -20.07 20.51 -10.96
CA GLY A 259 -21.42 20.25 -10.44
C GLY A 259 -21.67 18.80 -10.03
N TYR A 260 -20.62 18.01 -9.80
CA TYR A 260 -20.75 16.64 -9.29
C TYR A 260 -21.30 16.66 -7.85
N ASP A 261 -22.10 15.66 -7.50
CA ASP A 261 -22.58 15.50 -6.13
C ASP A 261 -21.46 15.10 -5.16
N SER A 262 -21.75 15.16 -3.86
CA SER A 262 -20.76 14.85 -2.82
C SER A 262 -20.17 13.45 -2.95
N THR A 263 -20.94 12.45 -3.35
CA THR A 263 -20.46 11.06 -3.46
C THR A 263 -19.50 10.93 -4.63
N GLN A 264 -19.81 11.55 -5.76
CA GLN A 264 -18.94 11.58 -6.93
C GLN A 264 -17.64 12.35 -6.67
N VAL A 265 -17.71 13.49 -5.97
CA VAL A 265 -16.53 14.25 -5.52
C VAL A 265 -15.61 13.40 -4.63
N GLN A 266 -16.20 12.65 -3.69
CA GLN A 266 -15.46 11.74 -2.81
C GLN A 266 -14.81 10.60 -3.59
N LYS A 267 -15.52 9.99 -4.55
CA LYS A 267 -14.95 8.96 -5.43
C LYS A 267 -13.78 9.51 -6.28
N MET A 268 -13.88 10.73 -6.79
CA MET A 268 -12.80 11.38 -7.54
C MET A 268 -11.56 11.61 -6.68
N TYR A 269 -11.74 12.00 -5.42
CA TYR A 269 -10.63 12.09 -4.47
C TYR A 269 -9.96 10.73 -4.27
N LEU A 270 -10.73 9.67 -4.00
CA LEU A 270 -10.20 8.33 -3.81
C LEU A 270 -9.45 7.84 -5.06
N ALA A 271 -10.00 8.10 -6.26
CA ALA A 271 -9.35 7.76 -7.51
C ALA A 271 -8.00 8.49 -7.67
N GLY A 272 -7.96 9.79 -7.35
CA GLY A 272 -6.73 10.58 -7.32
C GLY A 272 -5.70 10.07 -6.32
N ALA A 273 -6.11 9.71 -5.11
CA ALA A 273 -5.21 9.21 -4.07
C ALA A 273 -4.60 7.84 -4.43
N LEU A 274 -5.33 7.01 -5.18
CA LEU A 274 -4.97 5.62 -5.49
C LEU A 274 -4.51 5.39 -6.94
N HIS A 275 -4.51 6.41 -7.81
CA HIS A 275 -4.23 6.26 -9.25
C HIS A 275 -2.88 5.57 -9.54
N ASP A 276 -1.91 5.81 -8.67
CA ASP A 276 -0.54 5.36 -8.80
C ASP A 276 -0.16 4.19 -7.88
N ILE A 277 -1.12 3.54 -7.21
CA ILE A 277 -0.84 2.40 -6.31
C ILE A 277 -0.12 1.24 -7.03
N GLY A 278 -0.25 1.13 -8.34
CA GLY A 278 0.49 0.16 -9.13
C GLY A 278 1.99 0.44 -9.29
N LYS A 279 2.49 1.64 -8.96
CA LYS A 279 3.93 1.95 -8.95
C LYS A 279 4.69 1.07 -7.95
N MET A 280 3.98 0.55 -6.97
CA MET A 280 4.48 -0.35 -5.94
C MET A 280 5.02 -1.66 -6.50
N ALA A 281 4.50 -2.09 -7.66
CA ALA A 281 4.94 -3.27 -8.39
C ALA A 281 5.96 -2.95 -9.52
N ILE A 282 6.50 -1.73 -9.56
CA ILE A 282 7.58 -1.35 -10.48
C ILE A 282 8.91 -1.36 -9.72
N ASP A 283 9.92 -1.99 -10.32
CA ASP A 283 11.28 -2.05 -9.76
C ASP A 283 11.88 -0.64 -9.61
N ASN A 284 12.56 -0.37 -8.49
CA ASN A 284 13.16 0.94 -8.21
C ASN A 284 14.24 1.33 -9.23
N ASP A 285 14.98 0.37 -9.80
CA ASP A 285 15.95 0.62 -10.87
C ASP A 285 15.32 1.27 -12.11
N ILE A 286 14.01 1.09 -12.31
CA ILE A 286 13.22 1.74 -13.36
C ILE A 286 12.50 2.98 -12.81
N LEU A 287 11.86 2.86 -11.65
CA LEU A 287 11.07 3.94 -11.05
C LEU A 287 11.91 5.19 -10.75
N GLU A 288 13.10 4.98 -10.20
CA GLU A 288 14.01 6.00 -9.69
C GLU A 288 15.23 6.24 -10.59
N LYS A 289 15.18 5.77 -11.84
CA LYS A 289 16.28 5.93 -12.78
C LYS A 289 16.55 7.43 -13.02
N PRO A 290 17.78 7.93 -12.79
CA PRO A 290 18.10 9.34 -12.98
C PRO A 290 18.21 9.75 -14.46
N ASP A 291 18.47 8.78 -15.32
CA ASP A 291 18.57 8.95 -16.78
C ASP A 291 17.23 8.67 -17.47
N LYS A 292 17.14 9.04 -18.76
CA LYS A 292 15.99 8.67 -19.58
C LYS A 292 15.82 7.15 -19.63
N LEU A 293 14.59 6.70 -19.44
CA LEU A 293 14.21 5.31 -19.67
C LEU A 293 14.41 4.95 -21.15
N THR A 294 14.93 3.77 -21.39
CA THR A 294 14.87 3.09 -22.70
C THR A 294 13.42 2.73 -23.03
N ASP A 295 13.13 2.39 -24.29
CA ASP A 295 11.78 1.98 -24.70
C ASP A 295 11.29 0.74 -23.93
N GLU A 296 12.19 -0.20 -23.59
CA GLU A 296 11.86 -1.38 -22.80
C GLU A 296 11.53 -1.02 -21.35
N GLU A 297 12.37 -0.20 -20.71
CA GLU A 297 12.13 0.29 -19.34
C GLU A 297 10.85 1.13 -19.27
N PHE A 298 10.61 1.98 -20.26
CA PHE A 298 9.37 2.73 -20.37
C PHE A 298 8.16 1.80 -20.55
N SER A 299 8.31 0.71 -21.30
CA SER A 299 7.26 -0.30 -21.41
C SER A 299 6.94 -0.96 -20.07
N LYS A 300 7.94 -1.21 -19.23
CA LYS A 300 7.74 -1.73 -17.87
C LYS A 300 7.09 -0.69 -16.96
N MET A 301 7.55 0.57 -17.02
CA MET A 301 6.96 1.69 -16.27
C MET A 301 5.45 1.83 -16.53
N LYS A 302 5.00 1.73 -17.79
CA LYS A 302 3.56 1.81 -18.14
C LYS A 302 2.69 0.76 -17.44
N ASN A 303 3.26 -0.34 -16.96
CA ASN A 303 2.51 -1.40 -16.29
C ASN A 303 1.90 -0.92 -14.96
N HIS A 304 2.38 0.17 -14.35
CA HIS A 304 1.81 0.66 -13.09
C HIS A 304 0.30 0.92 -13.21
N ALA A 305 -0.18 1.49 -14.32
CA ALA A 305 -1.60 1.71 -14.54
C ALA A 305 -2.40 0.39 -14.60
N GLY A 306 -1.81 -0.65 -15.21
CA GLY A 306 -2.38 -2.00 -15.22
C GLY A 306 -2.36 -2.66 -13.84
N TYR A 307 -1.30 -2.45 -13.05
CA TYR A 307 -1.24 -2.91 -11.67
C TYR A 307 -2.23 -2.19 -10.76
N THR A 308 -2.43 -0.87 -10.93
CA THR A 308 -3.52 -0.12 -10.27
C THR A 308 -4.87 -0.78 -10.56
N TYR A 309 -5.16 -1.09 -11.82
CA TYR A 309 -6.39 -1.79 -12.19
C TYR A 309 -6.54 -3.14 -11.48
N LEU A 310 -5.49 -3.96 -11.48
CA LEU A 310 -5.50 -5.30 -10.86
C LEU A 310 -5.66 -5.23 -9.34
N ILE A 311 -4.92 -4.35 -8.67
CA ILE A 311 -4.98 -4.17 -7.22
C ILE A 311 -6.40 -3.75 -6.81
N LEU A 312 -6.91 -2.68 -7.40
CA LEU A 312 -8.22 -2.13 -7.04
C LEU A 312 -9.40 -3.03 -7.49
N SER A 313 -9.21 -3.92 -8.47
CA SER A 313 -10.20 -4.95 -8.84
C SER A 313 -10.47 -5.97 -7.73
N ASN A 314 -9.59 -6.09 -6.74
CA ASN A 314 -9.79 -7.00 -5.63
C ASN A 314 -10.68 -6.41 -4.53
N ILE A 315 -11.17 -5.18 -4.67
CA ILE A 315 -12.01 -4.49 -3.68
C ILE A 315 -13.46 -4.53 -4.14
N ASN A 316 -14.37 -4.92 -3.24
CA ASN A 316 -15.79 -5.04 -3.58
C ASN A 316 -16.42 -3.66 -3.87
N ASP A 317 -17.13 -3.54 -4.98
CA ASP A 317 -17.85 -2.34 -5.43
C ASP A 317 -16.96 -1.08 -5.61
N PHE A 318 -15.76 -1.30 -6.12
CA PHE A 318 -14.74 -0.27 -6.35
C PHE A 318 -14.54 0.07 -7.84
N GLU A 319 -15.39 -0.44 -8.74
CA GLU A 319 -15.20 -0.39 -10.20
C GLU A 319 -15.04 1.03 -10.73
N ASP A 320 -15.88 1.97 -10.27
CA ASP A 320 -15.78 3.38 -10.66
C ASP A 320 -14.41 3.95 -10.26
N ILE A 321 -14.04 3.80 -8.98
CA ILE A 321 -12.78 4.35 -8.45
C ILE A 321 -11.59 3.68 -9.14
N ARG A 322 -11.64 2.36 -9.33
CA ARG A 322 -10.63 1.57 -10.05
C ARG A 322 -10.43 2.10 -11.45
N ASP A 323 -11.50 2.28 -12.23
CA ASP A 323 -11.40 2.67 -13.63
C ASP A 323 -10.86 4.10 -13.75
N TRP A 324 -11.35 5.02 -12.92
CA TRP A 324 -10.88 6.41 -12.91
C TRP A 324 -9.41 6.51 -12.46
N ALA A 325 -9.02 5.71 -11.47
CA ALA A 325 -7.64 5.58 -11.01
C ALA A 325 -6.74 4.95 -12.08
N ALA A 326 -7.15 3.88 -12.75
CA ALA A 326 -6.28 3.12 -13.65
C ALA A 326 -6.17 3.71 -15.06
N PHE A 327 -7.17 4.46 -15.52
CA PHE A 327 -7.21 4.98 -16.90
C PHE A 327 -6.65 6.39 -17.04
N HIS A 328 -6.01 6.94 -16.00
CA HIS A 328 -5.44 8.29 -16.02
C HIS A 328 -4.35 8.50 -17.10
N HIS A 329 -3.82 7.43 -17.69
CA HIS A 329 -2.88 7.49 -18.82
C HIS A 329 -3.48 7.06 -20.18
N GLU A 330 -4.79 6.81 -20.24
CA GLU A 330 -5.48 6.63 -21.50
C GLU A 330 -5.55 7.93 -22.29
N LYS A 331 -5.60 7.82 -23.62
CA LYS A 331 -5.63 8.97 -24.53
C LYS A 331 -6.80 8.86 -25.48
N LEU A 332 -7.45 9.98 -25.77
CA LEU A 332 -8.64 10.00 -26.63
C LEU A 332 -8.42 9.39 -28.02
N ASN A 333 -7.18 9.42 -28.53
CA ASN A 333 -6.79 8.81 -29.80
C ASN A 333 -6.47 7.31 -29.74
N GLY A 334 -6.69 6.63 -28.60
CA GLY A 334 -6.43 5.19 -28.43
C GLY A 334 -4.96 4.80 -28.31
N LYS A 335 -4.04 5.77 -28.22
CA LYS A 335 -2.58 5.51 -28.05
C LYS A 335 -2.12 5.58 -26.60
N GLY A 336 -3.07 5.58 -25.66
CA GLY A 336 -2.80 5.53 -24.22
C GLY A 336 -2.56 4.11 -23.72
N TYR A 337 -2.53 3.96 -22.40
CA TYR A 337 -2.37 2.68 -21.71
C TYR A 337 -3.18 2.73 -20.38
N PRO A 338 -3.54 1.58 -19.77
CA PRO A 338 -3.08 0.21 -20.06
C PRO A 338 -3.85 -0.54 -21.17
N PHE A 339 -5.02 -0.07 -21.59
CA PHE A 339 -5.93 -0.79 -22.50
C PHE A 339 -6.06 -0.16 -23.90
N GLY A 340 -5.58 1.08 -24.09
CA GLY A 340 -5.64 1.77 -25.37
C GLY A 340 -7.06 2.25 -25.72
N LYS A 341 -7.82 2.65 -24.69
CA LYS A 341 -9.20 3.11 -24.82
C LYS A 341 -9.29 4.36 -25.69
N THR A 342 -10.30 4.40 -26.54
CA THR A 342 -10.61 5.56 -27.39
C THR A 342 -11.54 6.54 -26.68
N ALA A 343 -11.70 7.74 -27.24
CA ALA A 343 -12.65 8.73 -26.73
C ALA A 343 -14.06 8.16 -26.53
N ALA A 344 -14.55 7.29 -27.42
CA ALA A 344 -15.90 6.72 -27.30
C ALA A 344 -16.05 5.75 -26.12
N GLU A 345 -14.94 5.21 -25.61
CA GLU A 345 -14.90 4.22 -24.52
C GLU A 345 -14.61 4.84 -23.16
N LEU A 346 -14.08 6.07 -23.13
CA LEU A 346 -13.75 6.80 -21.91
C LEU A 346 -14.91 7.69 -21.46
N ASN A 347 -15.35 7.51 -20.22
CA ASN A 347 -16.34 8.38 -19.58
C ASN A 347 -15.71 9.70 -19.07
N GLU A 348 -16.55 10.65 -18.65
CA GLU A 348 -16.07 11.97 -18.22
C GLU A 348 -15.10 11.90 -17.02
N PRO A 349 -15.40 11.19 -15.90
CA PRO A 349 -14.45 11.03 -14.79
C PRO A 349 -13.06 10.51 -15.18
N GLU A 350 -12.97 9.52 -16.07
CA GLU A 350 -11.70 8.97 -16.56
C GLU A 350 -10.89 10.03 -17.32
N ARG A 351 -11.56 10.84 -18.15
CA ARG A 351 -10.91 11.96 -18.85
C ARG A 351 -10.52 13.09 -17.90
N ILE A 352 -11.30 13.34 -16.85
CA ILE A 352 -10.95 14.31 -15.80
C ILE A 352 -9.65 13.87 -15.13
N MET A 353 -9.57 12.61 -14.71
CA MET A 353 -8.37 12.06 -14.06
C MET A 353 -7.12 12.23 -14.92
N ALA A 354 -7.19 11.91 -16.21
CA ALA A 354 -6.06 12.11 -17.13
C ALA A 354 -5.62 13.58 -17.23
N CYS A 355 -6.56 14.52 -17.35
CA CYS A 355 -6.23 15.94 -17.40
C CYS A 355 -5.67 16.48 -16.07
N ILE A 356 -6.22 16.03 -14.94
CA ILE A 356 -5.81 16.49 -13.61
C ILE A 356 -4.44 15.96 -13.22
N ASP A 357 -4.13 14.69 -13.53
CA ASP A 357 -2.80 14.12 -13.32
C ASP A 357 -1.74 14.93 -14.08
N ILE A 358 -1.95 15.17 -15.39
CA ILE A 358 -1.05 16.00 -16.20
C ILE A 358 -0.90 17.41 -15.61
N TYR A 359 -2.01 18.04 -15.21
CA TYR A 359 -1.97 19.37 -14.62
C TYR A 359 -1.16 19.39 -13.32
N GLN A 360 -1.38 18.41 -12.44
CA GLN A 360 -0.65 18.26 -11.17
C GLN A 360 0.84 18.05 -11.44
N ALA A 361 1.21 17.10 -12.31
CA ALA A 361 2.59 16.80 -12.67
C ALA A 361 3.35 17.99 -13.29
N LEU A 362 2.64 18.89 -13.99
CA LEU A 362 3.24 20.09 -14.59
C LEU A 362 3.36 21.26 -13.60
N THR A 363 2.45 21.38 -12.64
CA THR A 363 2.42 22.49 -11.67
C THR A 363 3.19 22.21 -10.38
N GLU A 364 3.41 20.94 -10.05
CA GLU A 364 4.17 20.58 -8.87
C GLU A 364 5.65 20.97 -8.97
N SER A 365 6.20 21.42 -7.85
CA SER A 365 7.63 21.68 -7.73
C SER A 365 8.35 20.43 -7.25
N ARG A 366 9.45 20.10 -7.92
CA ARG A 366 10.34 18.98 -7.58
C ARG A 366 11.68 19.55 -7.09
N PRO A 367 12.49 18.81 -6.30
CA PRO A 367 13.74 19.31 -5.72
C PRO A 367 14.69 20.03 -6.69
N TYR A 368 14.65 19.66 -7.97
CA TYR A 368 15.51 20.21 -9.03
C TYR A 368 14.76 20.98 -10.13
N LYS A 369 13.44 21.15 -10.01
CA LYS A 369 12.61 21.77 -11.06
C LYS A 369 11.40 22.47 -10.45
N GLN A 370 11.37 23.79 -10.60
CA GLN A 370 10.17 24.57 -10.30
C GLN A 370 9.01 24.11 -11.22
N GLY A 371 7.82 23.95 -10.64
CA GLY A 371 6.60 23.71 -11.41
C GLY A 371 6.35 24.83 -12.43
N PHE A 372 5.65 24.51 -13.51
CA PHE A 372 5.21 25.52 -14.47
C PHE A 372 4.11 26.41 -13.88
N SER A 373 4.04 27.65 -14.37
CA SER A 373 2.93 28.55 -14.03
C SER A 373 1.61 27.99 -14.56
N HIS A 374 0.50 28.40 -13.95
CA HIS A 374 -0.86 28.08 -14.40
C HIS A 374 -1.02 28.24 -15.92
N GLU A 375 -0.72 29.43 -16.44
CA GLU A 375 -0.85 29.76 -17.86
C GLU A 375 -0.05 28.80 -18.75
N LYS A 376 1.22 28.56 -18.40
CA LYS A 376 2.08 27.66 -19.19
C LYS A 376 1.56 26.22 -19.15
N THR A 377 1.06 25.76 -18.00
CA THR A 377 0.46 24.43 -17.88
C THR A 377 -0.79 24.34 -18.75
N CYS A 378 -1.67 25.34 -18.72
CA CYS A 378 -2.86 25.36 -19.55
C CYS A 378 -2.53 25.41 -21.05
N ASP A 379 -1.50 26.16 -21.46
CA ASP A 379 -1.05 26.17 -22.87
C ASP A 379 -0.56 24.78 -23.33
N ILE A 380 0.09 24.01 -22.44
CA ILE A 380 0.48 22.62 -22.70
C ILE A 380 -0.75 21.73 -22.81
N LEU A 381 -1.74 21.88 -21.92
CA LEU A 381 -2.99 21.12 -21.99
C LEU A 381 -3.75 21.41 -23.30
N ASP A 382 -3.80 22.66 -23.75
CA ASP A 382 -4.44 23.04 -25.00
C ASP A 382 -3.73 22.39 -26.21
N ASP A 383 -2.38 22.40 -26.25
CA ASP A 383 -1.60 21.70 -27.29
C ASP A 383 -1.83 20.17 -27.27
N MET A 384 -1.98 19.57 -26.09
CA MET A 384 -2.32 18.15 -25.97
C MET A 384 -3.75 17.85 -26.43
N ALA A 385 -4.69 18.75 -26.16
CA ALA A 385 -6.07 18.64 -26.62
C ALA A 385 -6.17 18.78 -28.15
N ASP A 386 -5.44 19.71 -28.76
CA ASP A 386 -5.35 19.90 -30.21
C ASP A 386 -4.80 18.65 -30.93
N LYS A 387 -3.90 17.91 -30.27
CA LYS A 387 -3.37 16.63 -30.74
C LYS A 387 -4.32 15.45 -30.52
N GLY A 388 -5.48 15.68 -29.91
CA GLY A 388 -6.46 14.65 -29.56
C GLY A 388 -5.95 13.68 -28.50
N PHE A 389 -5.08 14.12 -27.59
CA PHE A 389 -4.59 13.28 -26.49
C PHE A 389 -5.53 13.33 -25.30
N ILE A 390 -6.02 14.52 -24.96
CA ILE A 390 -6.90 14.77 -23.81
C ILE A 390 -8.13 15.59 -24.23
N ASP A 391 -9.12 15.70 -23.32
CA ASP A 391 -10.39 16.34 -23.61
C ASP A 391 -10.29 17.88 -23.56
N ALA A 392 -10.57 18.52 -24.70
CA ALA A 392 -10.49 19.98 -24.85
C ALA A 392 -11.47 20.73 -23.94
N GLY A 393 -12.67 20.17 -23.71
CA GLY A 393 -13.66 20.80 -22.84
C GLY A 393 -13.22 20.79 -21.39
N ILE A 394 -12.58 19.70 -20.95
CA ILE A 394 -12.00 19.60 -19.61
C ILE A 394 -10.79 20.52 -19.47
N ALA A 395 -9.87 20.55 -20.45
CA ALA A 395 -8.70 21.43 -20.44
C ALA A 395 -9.10 22.93 -20.30
N GLN A 396 -10.10 23.37 -21.07
CA GLN A 396 -10.64 24.73 -20.97
C GLN A 396 -11.28 25.01 -19.60
N LYS A 397 -12.03 24.06 -19.03
CA LYS A 397 -12.61 24.20 -17.69
C LYS A 397 -11.53 24.27 -16.61
N ILE A 398 -10.42 23.52 -16.74
CA ILE A 398 -9.28 23.54 -15.80
C ILE A 398 -8.66 24.94 -15.75
N ARG A 399 -8.47 25.58 -16.91
CA ARG A 399 -7.97 26.95 -17.01
C ARG A 399 -8.81 27.91 -16.17
N VAL A 400 -10.14 27.82 -16.24
CA VAL A 400 -11.03 28.69 -15.46
C VAL A 400 -11.05 28.29 -13.97
N CYS A 401 -11.15 27.00 -13.69
CA CYS A 401 -11.29 26.46 -12.33
C CYS A 401 -10.11 26.82 -11.43
N PHE A 402 -8.88 26.81 -11.96
CA PHE A 402 -7.67 27.00 -11.17
C PHE A 402 -6.97 28.35 -11.38
N GLN A 403 -7.59 29.29 -12.10
CA GLN A 403 -7.01 30.61 -12.42
C GLN A 403 -6.63 31.43 -11.17
N ASN A 404 -7.39 31.28 -10.07
CA ASN A 404 -7.19 32.02 -8.83
C ASN A 404 -6.64 31.18 -7.68
N THR A 405 -6.28 29.92 -7.95
CA THR A 405 -5.70 29.04 -6.94
C THR A 405 -4.22 29.39 -6.80
N THR A 406 -3.77 29.67 -5.57
CA THR A 406 -2.33 29.78 -5.32
C THR A 406 -1.75 28.37 -5.49
N ILE A 407 -0.96 28.16 -6.55
CA ILE A 407 -0.33 26.88 -6.91
C ILE A 407 0.72 26.47 -5.89
#